data_AF-A0AAQ3WZB6-F1
#
_entry.id   AF-A0AAQ3WZB6-F1
#
_cell.length_a   1.000
_cell.length_b   1.000
_cell.length_c   1.000
_cell.angle_alpha   90.00
_cell.angle_beta   90.00
_cell.angle_gamma   90.00
#
_symmetry.space_group_name_H-M   'P 1'
#
loop_
_entity.id
_entity.type
_entity.pdbx_description
1 polymer ?
#
loop_
_entity_poly.entity_id
_entity_poly.type
_entity_poly.pdbx_seq_one_letter_code
_entity_poly.pdbx_strand_id
1 'polypeptide(L)'
;MVAEALAGRGWIRDIQRGLSLPALLEYHCLWERLSSFSLTPSIPDSFHWKWSSDGNFSSSSTYKAFFLGTSLLWKTQAPNKCRLFMWLALLGRYWTSERLHRHGLHDDPTCALCAQEGESVDHLLLTCVHSRETWFRCLGRFNLQNLAPATEGVVDCRQEEGRESP
;
A
#
# COMPACT_ATOMS: atom_id res chain seq x y z
N MET A 1 7.67 17.66 -16.71
CA MET A 1 6.78 16.53 -17.11
C MET A 1 7.60 15.22 -17.17
N VAL A 2 7.02 14.04 -17.44
CA VAL A 2 7.76 12.75 -17.42
C VAL A 2 8.83 12.70 -18.52
N ALA A 3 8.51 13.15 -19.73
CA ALA A 3 9.45 13.23 -20.84
C ALA A 3 10.67 14.11 -20.52
N GLU A 4 10.43 15.24 -19.86
CA GLU A 4 11.47 16.15 -19.38
C GLU A 4 12.30 15.53 -18.25
N ALA A 5 11.65 14.85 -17.30
CA ALA A 5 12.33 14.23 -16.16
C ALA A 5 13.23 13.05 -16.59
N LEU A 6 12.84 12.30 -17.62
CA LEU A 6 13.64 11.20 -18.17
C LEU A 6 14.77 11.69 -19.09
N ALA A 7 14.64 12.87 -19.70
CA ALA A 7 15.69 13.46 -20.52
C ALA A 7 16.98 13.66 -19.71
N GLY A 8 18.08 13.08 -20.19
CA GLY A 8 19.38 13.17 -19.53
C GLY A 8 19.41 12.65 -18.09
N ARG A 9 18.43 11.81 -17.72
CA ARG A 9 18.19 11.35 -16.34
C ARG A 9 18.02 12.51 -15.34
N GLY A 10 17.34 13.57 -15.75
CA GLY A 10 17.10 14.77 -14.93
C GLY A 10 16.44 14.48 -13.57
N TRP A 11 15.56 13.49 -13.52
CA TRP A 11 14.84 13.06 -12.30
C TRP A 11 15.74 12.68 -11.11
N ILE A 12 17.00 12.26 -11.37
CA ILE A 12 17.96 11.94 -10.30
C ILE A 12 18.30 13.20 -9.49
N ARG A 13 18.32 14.36 -10.14
CA ARG A 13 18.73 15.62 -9.52
C ARG A 13 17.76 16.08 -8.42
N ASP A 14 16.52 15.64 -8.50
CA ASP A 14 15.48 15.97 -7.52
C ASP A 14 15.59 15.12 -6.24
N ILE A 15 16.42 14.07 -6.26
CA ILE A 15 16.66 13.21 -5.11
C ILE A 15 17.65 13.89 -4.17
N GLN A 16 17.14 14.37 -3.03
CA GLN A 16 17.95 14.98 -1.99
C GLN A 16 18.94 13.98 -1.37
N ARG A 17 20.08 14.47 -0.88
CA ARG A 17 21.11 13.62 -0.27
C ARG A 17 20.62 13.01 1.04
N GLY A 18 21.07 11.79 1.33
CA GLY A 18 20.80 11.10 2.60
C GLY A 18 19.72 10.01 2.52
N LEU A 19 19.69 9.24 1.42
CA LEU A 19 18.80 8.08 1.33
C LEU A 19 19.19 7.02 2.37
N SER A 20 18.18 6.50 3.09
CA SER A 20 18.33 5.30 3.90
C SER A 20 18.61 4.08 3.02
N LEU A 21 19.13 2.99 3.58
CA LEU A 21 19.37 1.75 2.83
C LEU A 21 18.10 1.21 2.13
N PRO A 22 16.90 1.19 2.79
CA PRO A 22 15.66 0.83 2.10
C PRO A 22 15.34 1.75 0.91
N ALA A 23 15.50 3.06 1.08
CA ALA A 23 15.23 4.02 0.01
C ALA A 23 16.22 3.88 -1.16
N LEU A 24 17.47 3.46 -0.90
CA LEU A 24 18.44 3.12 -1.96
C LEU A 24 18.03 1.88 -2.75
N LEU A 25 17.48 0.85 -2.08
CA LEU A 25 16.99 -0.35 -2.76
C LEU A 25 15.77 -0.03 -3.64
N GLU A 26 14.82 0.75 -3.12
CA GLU A 26 13.67 1.24 -3.90
C GLU A 26 14.12 2.07 -5.10
N TYR A 27 15.11 2.95 -4.90
CA TYR A 27 15.71 3.73 -5.99
C TYR A 27 16.32 2.82 -7.06
N HIS A 28 17.05 1.77 -6.68
CA HIS A 28 17.64 0.83 -7.62
C HIS A 28 16.57 0.09 -8.44
N CYS A 29 15.51 -0.40 -7.78
CA CYS A 29 14.38 -1.03 -8.49
C CYS A 29 13.69 -0.06 -9.45
N LEU A 30 13.49 1.19 -9.03
CA LEU A 30 12.91 2.22 -9.90
C LEU A 30 13.82 2.50 -11.10
N TRP A 31 15.13 2.59 -10.86
CA TRP A 31 16.13 2.81 -11.91
C TRP A 31 16.11 1.73 -12.99
N GLU A 32 16.08 0.46 -12.59
CA GLU A 32 16.00 -0.67 -13.51
C GLU A 32 14.74 -0.61 -14.37
N ARG A 33 13.59 -0.32 -13.75
CA ARG A 33 12.30 -0.18 -14.44
C ARG A 33 12.27 1.00 -15.41
N LEU A 34 12.85 2.14 -15.03
CA LEU A 34 12.90 3.31 -15.91
C LEU A 34 13.94 3.16 -17.02
N SER A 35 15.00 2.36 -16.80
CA SER A 35 16.04 2.12 -17.81
C SER A 35 15.55 1.26 -18.97
N SER A 36 14.54 0.41 -18.77
CA SER A 36 13.90 -0.36 -19.84
C SER A 36 12.81 0.41 -20.60
N PHE A 37 12.44 1.61 -20.14
CA PHE A 37 11.34 2.39 -20.71
C PHE A 37 11.82 3.31 -21.84
N SER A 38 11.31 3.10 -23.05
CA SER A 38 11.55 3.99 -24.18
C SER A 38 10.35 4.88 -24.44
N LEU A 39 10.51 6.20 -24.28
CA LEU A 39 9.48 7.17 -24.62
C LEU A 39 9.29 7.27 -26.14
N THR A 40 8.04 7.36 -26.58
CA THR A 40 7.72 7.64 -27.98
C THR A 40 7.69 9.16 -28.17
N PRO A 41 8.63 9.78 -28.93
CA PRO A 41 8.77 11.23 -29.00
C PRO A 41 7.55 11.97 -29.55
N SER A 42 6.66 11.27 -30.26
CA SER A 42 5.46 11.83 -30.88
C SER A 42 4.25 11.89 -29.95
N ILE A 43 4.32 11.32 -28.74
CA ILE A 43 3.20 11.26 -27.80
C ILE A 43 3.48 12.22 -26.64
N PRO A 44 2.63 13.25 -26.40
CA PRO A 44 2.79 14.14 -25.26
C PRO A 44 2.45 13.42 -23.95
N ASP A 45 3.07 13.87 -22.85
CA ASP A 45 2.76 13.36 -21.52
C ASP A 45 1.28 13.61 -21.17
N SER A 46 0.59 12.56 -20.71
CA SER A 46 -0.79 12.62 -20.26
C SER A 46 -0.91 12.08 -18.84
N PHE A 47 -1.73 12.73 -18.03
CA PHE A 47 -2.06 12.26 -16.68
C PHE A 47 -3.39 11.50 -16.72
N HIS A 48 -3.36 10.22 -16.35
CA HIS A 48 -4.55 9.39 -16.23
C HIS A 48 -4.89 9.11 -14.77
N TRP A 49 -6.03 9.63 -14.33
CA TRP A 49 -6.56 9.41 -12.99
C TRP A 49 -7.28 8.06 -12.89
N LYS A 50 -6.65 7.08 -12.22
CA LYS A 50 -7.17 5.70 -12.09
C LYS A 50 -8.54 5.59 -11.39
N TRP A 51 -8.91 6.57 -10.58
CA TRP A 51 -10.14 6.53 -9.77
C TRP A 51 -11.31 7.27 -10.42
N SER A 52 -11.28 7.47 -11.73
CA SER A 52 -12.42 7.96 -12.51
C SER A 52 -12.46 7.27 -13.88
N SER A 53 -13.66 6.91 -14.34
CA SER A 53 -13.86 6.18 -15.60
C SER A 53 -13.49 7.01 -16.83
N ASP A 54 -13.52 8.34 -16.72
CA ASP A 54 -13.10 9.28 -17.77
C ASP A 54 -11.60 9.61 -17.69
N GLY A 55 -10.86 9.04 -16.74
CA GLY A 55 -9.43 9.28 -16.55
C GLY A 55 -9.06 10.69 -16.08
N ASN A 56 -10.04 11.55 -15.79
CA ASN A 56 -9.79 12.93 -15.38
C ASN A 56 -9.67 13.08 -13.87
N PHE A 57 -8.78 13.98 -13.46
CA PHE A 57 -8.68 14.40 -12.07
C PHE A 57 -9.86 15.28 -11.67
N SER A 58 -10.43 15.03 -10.49
CA SER A 58 -11.22 16.02 -9.78
C SER A 58 -11.02 15.88 -8.28
N SER A 59 -11.19 16.98 -7.54
CA SER A 59 -11.23 16.93 -6.09
C SER A 59 -12.33 15.96 -5.60
N SER A 60 -13.47 15.90 -6.29
CA SER A 60 -14.58 15.03 -5.91
C SER A 60 -14.27 13.53 -6.05
N SER A 61 -13.61 13.11 -7.14
CA SER A 61 -13.20 11.72 -7.37
C SER A 61 -12.10 11.31 -6.40
N THR A 62 -11.21 12.24 -6.04
CA THR A 62 -10.18 12.03 -5.00
C THR A 62 -10.80 11.77 -3.63
N TYR A 63 -11.73 12.63 -3.20
CA TYR A 63 -12.45 12.43 -1.93
C TYR A 63 -13.18 11.08 -1.93
N LYS A 64 -13.90 10.74 -3.01
CA LYS A 64 -14.59 9.44 -3.11
C LYS A 64 -13.63 8.26 -2.98
N ALA A 65 -12.49 8.30 -3.67
CA ALA A 65 -11.48 7.24 -3.60
C ALA A 65 -10.92 7.09 -2.18
N PHE A 66 -10.59 8.20 -1.53
CA PHE A 66 -10.06 8.21 -0.16
C PHE A 66 -11.04 7.60 0.85
N PHE A 67 -12.35 7.85 0.68
CA PHE A 67 -13.37 7.37 1.60
C PHE A 67 -14.03 6.04 1.18
N LEU A 68 -13.66 5.45 0.04
CA LEU A 68 -14.29 4.24 -0.49
C LEU A 68 -14.31 3.10 0.54
N GLY A 69 -13.16 2.78 1.13
CA GLY A 69 -13.02 1.74 2.17
C GLY A 69 -13.81 2.05 3.45
N THR A 70 -13.84 3.32 3.87
CA THR A 70 -14.59 3.72 5.07
C THR A 70 -16.10 3.63 4.87
N SER A 71 -16.60 3.94 3.68
CA SER A 71 -18.04 3.90 3.37
C SER A 71 -18.59 2.47 3.41
N LEU A 72 -17.81 1.49 2.96
CA LEU A 72 -18.14 0.07 3.03
C LEU A 72 -18.16 -0.43 4.47
N LEU A 73 -17.20 0.02 5.28
CA LEU A 73 -17.10 -0.37 6.68
C LEU A 73 -18.35 0.00 7.48
N TRP A 74 -18.90 1.20 7.27
CA TRP A 74 -20.10 1.66 7.96
C TRP A 74 -21.39 0.97 7.49
N LYS A 75 -21.39 0.36 6.31
CA LYS A 75 -22.52 -0.44 5.79
C LYS A 75 -22.56 -1.86 6.36
N THR A 76 -21.47 -2.33 6.98
CA THR A 76 -21.43 -3.67 7.56
C THR A 76 -22.35 -3.79 8.78
N GLN A 77 -22.97 -4.96 8.97
CA GLN A 77 -23.74 -5.27 10.18
C GLN A 77 -22.84 -5.63 11.39
N ALA A 78 -21.55 -5.30 11.32
CA ALA A 78 -20.62 -5.59 12.40
C ALA A 78 -20.94 -4.73 13.64
N PRO A 79 -20.68 -5.25 14.86
CA PRO A 79 -20.78 -4.46 16.08
C PRO A 79 -19.96 -3.16 15.99
N ASN A 80 -20.43 -2.10 16.67
CA ASN A 80 -19.75 -0.79 16.66
C ASN A 80 -18.27 -0.88 17.05
N LYS A 81 -17.91 -1.77 17.96
CA LYS A 81 -16.51 -2.01 18.37
C LYS A 81 -15.64 -2.46 17.20
N CYS A 82 -16.15 -3.37 16.36
CA CYS A 82 -15.45 -3.87 15.17
C CYS A 82 -15.34 -2.78 14.09
N ARG A 83 -16.40 -1.98 13.89
CA ARG A 83 -16.37 -0.85 12.95
C ARG A 83 -15.37 0.22 13.38
N LEU A 84 -15.36 0.61 14.65
CA LEU A 84 -14.39 1.57 15.17
C LEU A 84 -12.96 1.05 15.04
N PHE A 85 -12.73 -0.23 15.38
CA PHE A 85 -11.43 -0.88 15.26
C PHE A 85 -10.91 -0.85 13.82
N MET A 86 -11.72 -1.32 12.86
CA MET A 86 -11.35 -1.33 11.44
C MET A 86 -11.15 0.08 10.89
N TRP A 87 -11.93 1.07 11.34
CA TRP A 87 -11.78 2.45 10.90
C TRP A 87 -10.44 3.05 11.36
N LEU A 88 -10.06 2.80 12.62
CA LEU A 88 -8.75 3.20 13.13
C LEU A 88 -7.62 2.46 12.40
N ALA A 89 -7.80 1.16 12.12
CA ALA A 89 -6.84 0.37 11.36
C ALA A 89 -6.63 0.90 9.93
N LEU A 90 -7.71 1.23 9.22
CA LEU A 90 -7.65 1.83 7.87
C LEU A 90 -6.98 3.21 7.84
N LEU A 91 -7.15 4.00 8.91
CA LEU A 91 -6.43 5.26 9.08
C LEU A 91 -4.99 5.07 9.59
N GLY A 92 -4.57 3.83 9.82
CA GLY A 92 -3.32 3.45 10.46
C GLY A 92 -3.22 3.87 11.92
N ARG A 93 -4.22 4.49 12.54
CA ARG A 93 -4.12 5.20 13.84
C ARG A 93 -3.95 4.32 15.08
N TYR A 94 -3.65 3.03 14.91
CA TYR A 94 -3.33 2.17 16.03
C TYR A 94 -1.91 2.47 16.56
N TRP A 95 -1.70 2.34 17.87
CA TRP A 95 -0.37 2.36 18.46
C TRP A 95 0.28 1.00 18.26
N THR A 96 0.90 0.80 17.10
CA THR A 96 1.76 -0.37 16.88
C THR A 96 3.16 -0.11 17.42
N SER A 97 3.89 -1.17 17.75
CA SER A 97 5.25 -1.05 18.28
C SER A 97 6.15 -0.22 17.36
N GLU A 98 6.01 -0.35 16.04
CA GLU A 98 6.74 0.47 15.07
C GLU A 98 6.45 1.97 15.22
N ARG A 99 5.19 2.36 15.50
CA ARG A 99 4.83 3.77 15.75
C ARG A 99 5.35 4.26 17.09
N LEU A 100 5.28 3.44 18.12
CA LEU A 100 5.85 3.77 19.43
C LEU A 100 7.37 3.96 19.34
N HIS A 101 8.06 3.09 18.61
CA HIS A 101 9.49 3.18 18.35
C HIS A 101 9.86 4.47 17.61
N ARG A 102 9.11 4.85 16.57
CA ARG A 102 9.31 6.13 15.87
C ARG A 102 9.14 7.36 16.76
N HIS A 103 8.36 7.25 17.83
CA HIS A 103 8.19 8.31 18.83
C HIS A 103 9.14 8.17 20.04
N GLY A 104 10.09 7.23 20.01
CA GLY A 104 11.04 7.00 21.10
C GLY A 104 10.41 6.44 22.38
N LEU A 105 9.23 5.85 22.28
CA LEU A 105 8.47 5.31 23.42
C LEU A 105 8.61 3.79 23.58
N HIS A 106 9.27 3.12 22.64
CA HIS A 106 9.46 1.67 22.67
C HIS A 106 10.76 1.25 21.99
N ASP A 107 11.57 0.44 22.67
CA ASP A 107 12.90 0.06 22.17
C ASP A 107 12.90 -1.09 21.16
N ASP A 108 11.84 -1.91 21.12
CA ASP A 108 11.75 -3.10 20.28
C ASP A 108 10.54 -2.99 19.33
N PRO A 109 10.74 -2.70 18.04
CA PRO A 109 9.67 -2.57 17.08
C PRO A 109 9.12 -3.92 16.58
N THR A 110 9.54 -5.06 17.12
CA THR A 110 9.06 -6.38 16.65
C THR A 110 7.58 -6.64 16.96
N CYS A 111 6.94 -7.43 16.10
CA CYS A 111 5.54 -7.82 16.26
C CYS A 111 5.33 -8.69 17.51
N ALA A 112 4.39 -8.31 18.36
CA ALA A 112 4.07 -9.04 19.58
C ALA A 112 3.51 -10.46 19.35
N LEU A 113 3.04 -10.75 18.13
CA LEU A 113 2.51 -12.07 17.78
C LEU A 113 3.59 -13.03 17.28
N CYS A 114 4.36 -12.62 16.26
CA CYS A 114 5.31 -13.52 15.59
C CYS A 114 6.76 -13.32 16.05
N ALA A 115 7.09 -12.17 16.65
CA ALA A 115 8.46 -11.76 17.02
C ALA A 115 9.50 -11.87 15.87
N GLN A 116 9.06 -11.77 14.61
CA GLN A 116 9.91 -11.95 13.43
C GLN A 116 10.12 -10.66 12.63
N GLU A 117 9.04 -9.90 12.40
CA GLU A 117 9.05 -8.66 11.61
C GLU A 117 8.61 -7.46 12.46
N GLY A 118 8.79 -6.25 11.93
CA GLY A 118 8.33 -5.02 12.56
C GLY A 118 6.81 -4.95 12.69
N GLU A 119 6.30 -4.46 13.82
CA GLU A 119 4.87 -4.37 14.09
C GLU A 119 4.23 -3.17 13.37
N SER A 120 3.74 -3.39 12.15
CA SER A 120 2.84 -2.48 11.46
C SER A 120 1.39 -2.95 11.59
N VAL A 121 0.40 -2.07 11.35
CA VAL A 121 -1.03 -2.44 11.38
C VAL A 121 -1.30 -3.51 10.33
N ASP A 122 -0.70 -3.36 9.16
CA ASP A 122 -0.82 -4.30 8.05
C ASP A 122 -0.18 -5.65 8.39
N HIS A 123 0.99 -5.65 9.03
CA HIS A 123 1.59 -6.89 9.50
C HIS A 123 0.71 -7.55 10.56
N LEU A 124 0.33 -6.81 11.59
CA LEU A 124 -0.47 -7.33 12.69
C LEU A 124 -1.82 -7.89 12.24
N LEU A 125 -2.46 -7.32 11.21
CA LEU A 125 -3.80 -7.75 10.78
C LEU A 125 -3.80 -8.69 9.58
N LEU A 126 -2.84 -8.58 8.66
CA LEU A 126 -2.89 -9.24 7.36
C LEU A 126 -1.72 -10.18 7.13
N THR A 127 -0.46 -9.76 7.33
CA THR A 127 0.69 -10.58 6.90
C THR A 127 1.29 -11.46 8.00
N CYS A 128 1.05 -11.15 9.27
CA CYS A 128 1.53 -11.93 10.41
C CYS A 128 1.03 -13.38 10.33
N VAL A 129 1.93 -14.34 10.58
CA VAL A 129 1.63 -15.78 10.52
C VAL A 129 0.42 -16.17 11.36
N HIS A 130 0.28 -15.59 12.56
CA HIS A 130 -0.84 -15.86 13.46
C HIS A 130 -2.16 -15.26 12.95
N SER A 131 -2.10 -14.07 12.38
CA SER A 131 -3.28 -13.38 11.84
C SER A 131 -3.77 -14.07 10.57
N ARG A 132 -2.86 -14.49 9.69
CA ARG A 132 -3.18 -15.29 8.50
C ARG A 132 -3.87 -16.60 8.85
N GLU A 133 -3.34 -17.33 9.82
CA GLU A 133 -3.97 -18.57 10.29
C GLU A 133 -5.38 -18.31 10.86
N THR A 134 -5.54 -17.21 11.60
CA THR A 134 -6.83 -16.80 12.14
C THR A 134 -7.83 -16.50 11.01
N TRP A 135 -7.41 -15.73 10.00
CA TRP A 135 -8.25 -15.45 8.82
C TRP A 135 -8.61 -16.73 8.07
N PHE A 136 -7.65 -17.62 7.82
CA PHE A 136 -7.89 -18.87 7.12
C PHE A 136 -8.94 -19.73 7.84
N ARG A 137 -8.82 -19.88 9.17
CA ARG A 137 -9.80 -20.63 9.98
C ARG A 137 -11.17 -19.95 10.02
N CYS A 138 -11.22 -18.64 10.19
CA CYS A 138 -12.46 -17.88 10.24
C CYS A 138 -13.20 -17.94 8.89
N LEU A 139 -12.48 -17.75 7.78
CA LEU A 139 -13.04 -17.79 6.43
C LEU A 139 -13.36 -19.21 5.96
N GLY A 140 -12.62 -20.21 6.43
CA GLY A 140 -12.89 -21.63 6.16
C GLY A 140 -14.28 -22.06 6.61
N ARG A 141 -14.80 -21.48 7.70
CA ARG A 141 -16.19 -21.72 8.15
C ARG A 141 -17.26 -21.27 7.15
N PHE A 142 -16.90 -20.37 6.24
CA PHE A 142 -17.78 -19.83 5.21
C PHE A 142 -17.39 -20.29 3.79
N ASN A 143 -16.46 -21.24 3.66
CA ASN A 143 -15.85 -21.64 2.38
C ASN A 143 -15.19 -20.49 1.61
N LEU A 144 -14.68 -19.48 2.32
CA LEU A 144 -14.05 -18.28 1.76
C LEU A 144 -12.53 -18.25 1.95
N GLN A 145 -11.90 -19.42 2.15
CA GLN A 145 -10.46 -19.54 2.42
C GLN A 145 -9.55 -18.93 1.34
N ASN A 146 -10.04 -18.81 0.11
CA ASN A 146 -9.31 -18.17 -0.99
C ASN A 146 -9.17 -16.64 -0.83
N LEU A 147 -9.93 -16.02 0.08
CA LEU A 147 -9.83 -14.60 0.42
C LEU A 147 -8.91 -14.35 1.62
N ALA A 148 -8.32 -15.40 2.20
CA ALA A 148 -7.40 -15.24 3.32
C ALA A 148 -6.12 -14.53 2.87
N PRO A 149 -5.56 -13.62 3.69
CA PRO A 149 -4.35 -12.90 3.32
C PRO A 149 -3.17 -13.84 3.04
N ALA A 150 -2.53 -13.66 1.88
CA ALA A 150 -1.31 -14.35 1.52
C ALA A 150 -0.08 -13.56 2.01
N THR A 151 1.09 -14.22 2.01
CA THR A 151 2.38 -13.58 2.36
C THR A 151 2.80 -12.50 1.36
N GLU A 152 2.27 -12.53 0.14
CA GLU A 152 2.57 -11.54 -0.88
C GLU A 152 1.69 -10.31 -0.68
N GLY A 153 2.23 -9.35 0.05
CA GLY A 153 1.88 -7.94 -0.01
C GLY A 153 0.47 -7.60 0.44
N VAL A 154 0.38 -6.63 1.33
CA VAL A 154 -0.69 -5.64 1.21
C VAL A 154 -0.84 -5.32 -0.28
N VAL A 155 -2.07 -5.37 -0.79
CA VAL A 155 -2.39 -4.78 -2.08
C VAL A 155 -2.04 -3.29 -1.97
N ASP A 156 -0.78 -2.93 -2.25
CA ASP A 156 -0.47 -1.60 -2.70
C ASP A 156 -1.21 -1.51 -4.03
N CYS A 157 -2.24 -0.66 -4.09
CA CYS A 157 -3.00 -0.37 -5.31
C CYS A 157 -2.13 0.20 -6.46
N ARG A 158 -0.80 0.05 -6.38
CA ARG A 158 0.24 0.41 -7.33
C ARG A 158 0.79 -0.79 -8.13
N GLN A 159 0.50 -2.04 -7.78
CA GLN A 159 1.05 -3.22 -8.47
C GLN A 159 -0.03 -4.21 -8.93
N GLU A 160 -0.93 -3.77 -9.80
CA GLU A 160 -1.60 -4.67 -10.76
C GLU A 160 -1.37 -4.12 -12.17
N GLU A 161 -0.15 -4.28 -12.68
CA GLU A 161 0.17 -4.28 -14.11
C GLU A 161 0.92 -5.59 -14.34
N GLY A 162 0.19 -6.63 -14.72
CA GLY A 162 0.79 -7.94 -14.90
C GLY A 162 -0.17 -9.08 -15.20
N ARG A 163 -1.34 -8.81 -15.81
CA ARG A 163 -2.14 -9.83 -16.51
C ARG A 163 -2.90 -9.16 -17.66
N GLU A 164 -2.18 -8.82 -18.71
CA GLU A 164 -2.77 -8.80 -20.05
C GLU A 164 -2.55 -10.17 -20.69
N SER A 165 -3.63 -10.71 -21.25
CA SER A 165 -3.61 -11.67 -22.35
C SER A 165 -4.99 -11.66 -23.00
N PRO A 166 -5.12 -11.86 -24.32
CA PRO A 166 -4.22 -11.53 -25.44
C PRO A 166 -4.73 -10.34 -26.28
#